data_AF-A0A935LMQ5-F1
#
_entry.id   AF-A0A935LMQ5-F1
#
_cell.length_a   1.000
_cell.length_b   1.000
_cell.length_c   1.000
_cell.angle_alpha   90.00
_cell.angle_beta   90.00
_cell.angle_gamma   90.00
#
_symmetry.space_group_name_H-M   'P 1'
#
loop_
_entity.id
_entity.type
_entity.pdbx_description
1 polymer ?
#
loop_
_entity_poly.entity_id
_entity_poly.type
_entity_poly.pdbx_seq_one_letter_code
_entity_poly.pdbx_strand_id
1 'polypeptide(L)' 'MDNVKIHFDKLVTLGSFIEVEAIDKDDTIGIERVREQCFQFATFFGIRPQQFVAHSYSDLQLSE' A
#
# COMPACT_ATOMS: atom_id res chain seq x y z
N MET A 1 -2.91 16.96 2.27
CA MET A 1 -2.65 15.58 1.80
C MET A 1 -2.84 14.63 2.99
N ASP A 2 -3.90 14.84 3.78
CA ASP A 2 -3.98 14.25 5.14
C ASP A 2 -4.70 12.89 5.13
N ASN A 3 -5.14 12.46 3.95
CA ASN A 3 -5.91 11.25 3.74
C ASN A 3 -5.02 10.07 3.27
N VAL A 4 -3.74 10.31 3.02
CA VAL A 4 -2.77 9.28 2.62
C VAL A 4 -1.83 8.95 3.78
N LYS A 5 -1.70 7.66 4.07
CA LYS A 5 -0.75 7.10 5.03
C LYS A 5 0.24 6.23 4.31
N ILE A 6 1.48 6.27 4.79
CA ILE A 6 2.58 5.47 4.24
C ILE A 6 3.21 4.73 5.40
N HIS A 7 3.28 3.41 5.29
CA HIS A 7 3.88 2.53 6.28
C HIS A 7 5.15 1.93 5.68
N PHE A 8 6.21 1.87 6.49
CA PHE A 8 7.46 1.21 6.15
C PHE A 8 7.70 0.10 7.16
N ASP A 9 7.43 -1.13 6.74
CA ASP A 9 7.48 -2.29 7.60
C ASP A 9 8.71 -3.14 7.29
N LYS A 10 9.30 -3.71 8.32
CA LYS A 10 10.38 -4.69 8.20
C LYS A 10 10.04 -5.91 9.01
N LEU A 11 9.84 -7.03 8.32
CA LEU A 11 9.58 -8.34 8.88
C LEU A 11 10.87 -9.15 8.84
N VAL A 12 11.20 -9.78 9.97
CA VAL A 12 12.48 -10.50 10.14
C VAL A 12 12.65 -11.59 9.08
N THR A 13 11.58 -12.28 8.70
CA THR A 13 11.59 -13.40 7.76
C THR A 13 11.21 -12.98 6.33
N LEU A 14 10.25 -12.05 6.18
CA LEU A 14 9.66 -11.70 4.89
C LEU A 14 10.33 -10.49 4.19
N GLY A 15 11.22 -9.77 4.89
CA GLY A 15 11.95 -8.64 4.31
C GLY A 15 11.33 -7.29 4.62
N SER A 16 11.38 -6.36 3.66
CA SER A 16 10.91 -4.97 3.84
C SER A 16 9.76 -4.67 2.90
N PHE A 17 8.74 -4.00 3.44
CA PHE A 17 7.51 -3.68 2.74
C PHE A 17 7.20 -2.18 2.89
N ILE A 18 6.50 -1.67 1.89
CA ILE A 18 5.93 -0.33 1.92
C ILE A 18 4.45 -0.45 1.59
N GLU A 19 3.62 0.14 2.43
CA GLU A 19 2.18 0.20 2.23
C GLU A 19 1.76 1.65 2.04
N VAL A 20 0.92 1.90 1.03
CA VAL A 20 0.34 3.21 0.76
C VAL A 20 -1.17 3.09 0.84
N GLU A 21 -1.75 3.67 1.88
CA GLU A 21 -3.19 3.67 2.12
C GLU A 21 -3.73 5.08 1.89
N ALA A 22 -4.62 5.23 0.92
CA ALA A 22 -5.44 6.43 0.79
C ALA A 22 -6.83 6.11 1.35
N ILE A 23 -7.32 6.96 2.25
CA ILE A 23 -8.58 6.76 2.97
C ILE A 23 -9.54 7.86 2.57
N ASP A 24 -10.74 7.50 2.15
CA ASP A 24 -11.86 8.44 1.99
C ASP A 24 -12.85 8.20 3.11
N LYS A 25 -12.72 8.97 4.20
CA LYS A 25 -13.53 8.77 5.41
C LYS A 25 -14.97 9.24 5.25
N ASP A 26 -15.16 10.25 4.41
CA ASP A 26 -16.44 10.95 4.25
C ASP A 26 -17.13 10.57 2.93
N ASP A 27 -16.56 9.62 2.17
CA ASP A 27 -17.04 9.16 0.85
C ASP A 27 -17.14 10.30 -0.18
N THR A 28 -16.21 11.26 -0.10
CA THR A 28 -16.23 12.52 -0.89
C THR A 28 -15.24 12.53 -2.07
N ILE A 29 -14.25 11.64 -2.03
CA ILE A 29 -13.14 11.58 -2.98
C ILE A 29 -13.45 10.52 -4.05
N GLY A 30 -14.06 9.41 -3.65
CA GLY A 30 -14.42 8.30 -4.52
C GLY A 30 -13.25 7.34 -4.81
N ILE A 31 -13.60 6.07 -5.02
CA ILE A 31 -12.64 4.96 -5.11
C ILE A 31 -11.58 5.13 -6.21
N GLU A 32 -11.94 5.69 -7.37
CA GLU A 32 -11.00 5.88 -8.47
C GLU A 32 -9.89 6.85 -8.08
N ARG A 33 -10.26 7.95 -7.43
CA ARG A 33 -9.33 9.00 -7.01
C ARG A 33 -8.46 8.55 -5.85
N VAL A 34 -9.02 7.80 -4.89
CA VAL A 34 -8.27 7.16 -3.80
C VAL A 34 -7.22 6.19 -4.36
N ARG A 35 -7.60 5.35 -5.33
CA ARG A 35 -6.64 4.46 -6.01
C ARG A 35 -5.56 5.24 -6.74
N GLU A 36 -5.93 6.31 -7.43
CA GLU A 36 -4.99 7.17 -8.15
C GLU A 36 -3.95 7.79 -7.20
N GLN A 37 -4.36 8.21 -6.00
CA GLN A 37 -3.44 8.66 -4.95
C GLN A 37 -2.46 7.53 -4.57
N CYS A 38 -2.94 6.31 -4.31
CA CYS A 38 -2.05 5.18 -4.01
C CYS A 38 -1.02 4.95 -5.14
N PHE A 39 -1.47 4.96 -6.40
CA PHE A 39 -0.57 4.77 -7.55
C PHE A 39 0.45 5.90 -7.73
N GLN A 40 0.08 7.15 -7.45
CA GLN A 40 1.01 8.28 -7.50
C GLN A 40 2.15 8.10 -6.52
N PHE A 41 1.86 7.72 -5.27
CA PHE A 41 2.88 7.47 -4.26
C PHE A 41 3.69 6.20 -4.55
N ALA A 42 3.05 5.12 -5.00
CA ALA A 42 3.77 3.91 -5.43
C ALA A 42 4.78 4.23 -6.55
N THR A 43 4.37 5.05 -7.52
CA THR A 43 5.25 5.53 -8.61
C THR A 43 6.36 6.42 -8.07
N PHE A 44 6.05 7.33 -7.14
CA PHE A 44 7.03 8.20 -6.50
C PHE A 44 8.13 7.41 -5.77
N PHE A 45 7.77 6.30 -5.13
CA PHE A 45 8.72 5.38 -4.49
C PHE A 45 9.38 4.38 -5.46
N GLY A 46 9.07 4.45 -6.76
CA GLY A 46 9.62 3.57 -7.78
C GLY A 46 9.16 2.12 -7.67
N ILE A 47 8.01 1.87 -7.03
CA ILE A 47 7.43 0.53 -6.91
C ILE A 47 6.85 0.13 -8.26
N ARG A 48 7.36 -0.96 -8.82
CA ARG A 48 6.83 -1.52 -10.07
C ARG A 48 5.59 -2.37 -9.80
N PRO A 49 4.63 -2.46 -10.74
CA PRO A 49 3.44 -3.29 -10.57
C PRO A 49 3.75 -4.76 -10.24
N GLN A 50 4.87 -5.31 -10.72
CA GLN A 50 5.29 -6.68 -10.44
C GLN A 50 5.75 -6.89 -8.98
N GLN A 51 5.98 -5.80 -8.24
CA GLN A 51 6.36 -5.83 -6.82
C GLN A 51 5.14 -5.70 -5.91
N PHE A 52 3.93 -5.56 -6.48
CA PHE A 52 2.71 -5.49 -5.69
C PHE A 52 2.40 -6.87 -5.14
N VAL A 53 2.04 -6.90 -3.86
CA VAL A 53 1.67 -8.12 -3.16
C VAL A 53 0.17 -8.07 -2.92
N ALA A 54 -0.55 -9.08 -3.40
CA ALA A 54 -2.01 -9.17 -3.25
C ALA A 54 -2.45 -9.80 -1.92
N HIS A 55 -1.49 -10.24 -1.11
CA HIS A 55 -1.67 -10.96 0.15
C HIS A 55 -1.25 -10.08 1.33
N SER A 56 -1.94 -10.22 2.46
CA SER A 56 -1.53 -9.57 3.71
C SER A 56 -0.31 -10.25 4.32
N TYR A 57 0.35 -9.59 5.28
CA TYR A 57 1.48 -10.21 5.99
C TYR A 57 1.09 -11.53 6.67
N SER A 58 -0.12 -11.62 7.23
CA SER A 58 -0.62 -12.85 7.84
C SER A 58 -0.75 -13.98 6.83
N ASP A 59 -1.24 -13.68 5.62
CA ASP A 59 -1.34 -14.67 4.54
C ASP A 59 0.04 -15.16 4.10
N LEU A 60 1.00 -14.23 3.95
CA LEU A 60 2.39 -14.58 3.60
C LEU A 60 3.06 -15.43 4.67
N GLN A 61 2.78 -15.15 5.95
CA GLN A 61 3.37 -15.89 7.06
C GLN A 61 2.76 -17.28 7.25
N LEU A 62 1.51 -17.48 6.84
CA LEU A 62 0.83 -18.79 6.86
C LEU A 62 1.21 -19.70 5.68
N SER A 63 1.81 -19.14 4.63
CA SER A 63 2.30 -19.89 3.47
C SER A 63 3.74 -20.43 3.60
N GLU A 64 4.40 -20.19 4.74
CA GLU A 64 5.74 -20.71 5.08
C GLU A 64 5.68 -22.05 5.84
#